data_AF-A0A832KER5-F1
#
_entry.id   AF-A0A832KER5-F1
#
_cell.length_a   1.000
_cell.length_b   1.000
_cell.length_c   1.000
_cell.angle_alpha   90.00
_cell.angle_beta   90.00
_cell.angle_gamma   90.00
#
_symmetry.space_group_name_H-M   'P 1'
#
loop_
_entity.id
_entity.type
_entity.pdbx_description
1 polymer ?
#
loop_
_entity_poly.entity_id
_entity_poly.type
_entity_poly.pdbx_seq_one_letter_code
_entity_poly.pdbx_strand_id
1 'polypeptide(L)'
;MPVIYSALKELSAHHPKALAAASLIAGLVLGGTLRSRWAAFIILSLVGGFPVAILYGERIGLPSYASCILVVMIDLALAFTALNILRRLGEHGRMGSYLGRLRSRYIPLAHGGDSSRLWRLGSAGVIVAATIFIGWWLPVIISYFLNLELKDALRLIALGLALGGVLAWGIYAGLAIAVSSPILLAAAFLAILMILAQIFKVMMGVKGKPYKERIRR
;
A
#
# COMPACT_ATOMS: atom_id res chain seq x y z
N MET A 1 5.48 6.43 -21.50
CA MET A 1 4.25 7.19 -21.79
C MET A 1 3.97 7.50 -23.27
N PRO A 2 4.92 7.62 -24.22
CA PRO A 2 4.57 8.01 -25.60
C PRO A 2 3.85 6.93 -26.42
N VAL A 3 4.04 5.64 -26.10
CA VAL A 3 3.48 4.50 -26.85
C VAL A 3 1.97 4.32 -26.65
N ILE A 4 1.47 4.60 -25.45
CA ILE A 4 0.04 4.51 -25.15
C ILE A 4 -0.72 5.64 -25.85
N TYR A 5 -0.10 6.83 -25.91
CA TYR A 5 -0.70 8.00 -26.53
C TYR A 5 -0.75 7.88 -28.06
N SER A 6 0.27 7.31 -28.70
CA SER A 6 0.27 7.05 -30.15
C SER A 6 -0.77 5.98 -30.52
N ALA A 7 -0.85 4.89 -29.77
CA ALA A 7 -1.83 3.83 -29.99
C ALA A 7 -3.29 4.31 -29.79
N LEU A 8 -3.55 5.12 -28.77
CA LEU A 8 -4.87 5.73 -28.55
C LEU A 8 -5.25 6.71 -29.67
N LYS A 9 -4.28 7.46 -30.21
CA LYS A 9 -4.50 8.41 -31.30
C LYS A 9 -4.81 7.71 -32.62
N GLU A 10 -4.15 6.59 -32.90
CA GLU A 10 -4.36 5.76 -34.09
C GLU A 10 -5.71 5.02 -34.03
N LEU A 11 -6.07 4.50 -32.85
CA LEU A 11 -7.38 3.85 -32.61
C LEU A 11 -8.55 4.85 -32.70
N SER A 12 -8.35 6.09 -32.23
CA SER A 12 -9.30 7.20 -32.34
C SER A 12 -9.57 7.58 -33.80
N ALA A 13 -8.56 7.51 -34.66
CA ALA A 13 -8.65 7.90 -36.06
C ALA A 13 -9.39 6.87 -36.94
N HIS A 14 -9.35 5.58 -36.59
CA HIS A 14 -9.98 4.53 -37.41
C HIS A 14 -11.35 4.05 -36.88
N HIS A 15 -11.60 4.10 -35.57
CA HIS A 15 -12.87 3.62 -35.00
C HIS A 15 -13.42 4.55 -33.89
N PRO A 16 -13.83 5.79 -34.23
CA PRO A 16 -14.30 6.78 -33.25
C PRO A 16 -15.54 6.31 -32.48
N LYS A 17 -16.42 5.52 -33.14
CA LYS A 17 -17.61 4.94 -32.51
C LYS A 17 -17.26 3.82 -31.51
N ALA A 18 -16.20 3.05 -31.78
CA ALA A 18 -15.73 2.01 -30.86
C ALA A 18 -15.06 2.61 -29.62
N LEU A 19 -14.37 3.74 -29.77
CA LEU A 19 -13.73 4.44 -28.66
C LEU A 19 -14.77 5.13 -27.76
N ALA A 20 -15.83 5.69 -28.34
CA ALA A 20 -16.99 6.19 -27.59
C ALA A 20 -17.78 5.07 -26.90
N ALA A 21 -17.98 3.93 -27.56
CA ALA A 21 -18.61 2.77 -26.94
C ALA A 21 -17.76 2.19 -25.80
N ALA A 22 -16.44 2.11 -25.97
CA ALA A 22 -15.52 1.65 -24.94
C ALA A 22 -15.45 2.61 -23.74
N SER A 23 -15.45 3.93 -23.96
CA SER A 23 -15.48 4.90 -22.86
C SER A 23 -16.83 4.93 -22.16
N LEU A 24 -17.93 4.70 -22.87
CA LEU A 24 -19.27 4.58 -22.31
C LEU A 24 -19.41 3.28 -21.50
N ILE A 25 -18.94 2.14 -22.02
CA ILE A 25 -18.91 0.86 -21.29
C ILE A 25 -18.00 0.96 -20.07
N ALA A 26 -16.80 1.55 -20.23
CA ALA A 26 -15.92 1.81 -19.10
C ALA A 26 -16.59 2.73 -18.08
N GLY A 27 -17.28 3.78 -18.51
CA GLY A 27 -18.04 4.69 -17.64
C GLY A 27 -19.24 4.02 -16.96
N LEU A 28 -19.94 3.09 -17.64
CA LEU A 28 -21.07 2.35 -17.08
C LEU A 28 -20.60 1.27 -16.09
N VAL A 29 -19.51 0.59 -16.41
CA VAL A 29 -18.88 -0.39 -15.54
C VAL A 29 -18.29 0.32 -14.34
N LEU A 30 -17.51 1.39 -14.52
CA LEU A 30 -16.95 2.17 -13.42
C LEU A 30 -18.05 2.84 -12.60
N GLY A 31 -19.07 3.44 -13.23
CA GLY A 31 -20.19 4.09 -12.55
C GLY A 31 -21.09 3.11 -11.79
N GLY A 32 -21.39 1.94 -12.39
CA GLY A 32 -22.14 0.86 -11.75
C GLY A 32 -21.34 0.20 -10.62
N THR A 33 -20.04 0.04 -10.81
CA THR A 33 -19.12 -0.47 -9.77
C THR A 33 -19.04 0.53 -8.63
N LEU A 34 -18.83 1.83 -8.88
CA LEU A 34 -18.78 2.89 -7.86
C LEU A 34 -20.07 3.02 -7.03
N ARG A 35 -21.22 2.63 -7.59
CA ARG A 35 -22.51 2.64 -6.88
C ARG A 35 -22.72 1.40 -5.99
N SER A 36 -21.91 0.36 -6.15
CA SER A 36 -21.94 -0.84 -5.31
C SER A 36 -21.31 -0.55 -3.94
N ARG A 37 -22.04 -0.89 -2.87
CA ARG A 37 -21.54 -0.81 -1.48
C ARG A 37 -20.18 -1.51 -1.32
N TRP A 38 -19.97 -2.61 -2.02
CA TRP A 38 -18.73 -3.39 -1.96
C TRP A 38 -17.55 -2.72 -2.68
N ALA A 39 -17.79 -2.02 -3.79
CA ALA A 39 -16.72 -1.28 -4.45
C ALA A 39 -16.31 -0.06 -3.63
N ALA A 40 -17.28 0.64 -3.04
CA ALA A 40 -17.00 1.73 -2.11
C ALA A 40 -16.17 1.22 -0.92
N PHE A 41 -16.51 0.06 -0.36
CA PHE A 41 -15.70 -0.59 0.67
C PHE A 41 -14.26 -0.84 0.21
N ILE A 42 -14.06 -1.43 -0.97
CA ILE A 42 -12.71 -1.71 -1.53
C ILE A 42 -11.93 -0.40 -1.75
N ILE A 43 -12.54 0.63 -2.34
CA ILE A 43 -11.86 1.90 -2.58
C ILE A 43 -11.49 2.58 -1.26
N LEU A 44 -12.41 2.58 -0.30
CA LEU A 44 -12.18 3.15 1.01
C LEU A 44 -11.13 2.38 1.81
N SER A 45 -11.07 1.05 1.69
CA SER A 45 -10.00 0.27 2.31
C SER A 45 -8.64 0.57 1.70
N LEU A 46 -8.59 0.83 0.39
CA LEU A 46 -7.33 1.15 -0.30
C LEU A 46 -6.78 2.53 0.04
N VAL A 47 -7.67 3.51 0.15
CA VAL A 47 -7.26 4.90 0.43
C VAL A 47 -7.12 5.14 1.94
N GLY A 48 -8.03 4.58 2.72
CA GLY A 48 -8.14 4.86 4.16
C GLY A 48 -7.64 3.74 5.08
N GLY A 49 -7.24 2.59 4.53
CA GLY A 49 -6.75 1.44 5.30
C GLY A 49 -7.82 0.82 6.21
N PHE A 50 -7.34 0.11 7.24
CA PHE A 50 -8.20 -0.53 8.23
C PHE A 50 -9.23 0.39 8.89
N PRO A 51 -8.89 1.63 9.31
CA PRO A 51 -9.85 2.48 10.03
C PRO A 51 -11.11 2.77 9.24
N VAL A 52 -10.93 3.24 7.99
CA VAL A 52 -12.05 3.63 7.14
C VAL A 52 -12.83 2.41 6.69
N ALA A 53 -12.14 1.29 6.43
CA ALA A 53 -12.80 0.03 6.09
C ALA A 53 -13.68 -0.50 7.22
N ILE A 54 -13.23 -0.46 8.47
CA ILE A 54 -14.02 -0.91 9.63
C ILE A 54 -15.25 -0.02 9.81
N LEU A 55 -15.07 1.30 9.79
CA LEU A 55 -16.17 2.27 9.95
C LEU A 55 -17.22 2.15 8.85
N TYR A 56 -16.79 1.96 7.60
CA TYR A 56 -17.69 1.79 6.47
C TYR A 56 -18.34 0.40 6.47
N GLY A 57 -17.57 -0.63 6.83
CA GLY A 57 -18.03 -2.02 7.01
C GLY A 57 -19.20 -2.11 7.98
N GLU A 58 -19.06 -1.53 9.17
CA GLU A 58 -20.13 -1.51 10.18
C GLU A 58 -21.39 -0.80 9.66
N ARG A 59 -21.25 0.28 8.85
CA ARG A 59 -22.41 0.95 8.22
C ARG A 59 -23.15 0.10 7.20
N ILE A 60 -22.49 -0.86 6.57
CA ILE A 60 -23.10 -1.79 5.62
C ILE A 60 -23.54 -3.10 6.29
N GLY A 61 -23.41 -3.20 7.62
CA GLY A 61 -23.78 -4.38 8.42
C GLY A 61 -22.70 -5.46 8.49
N LEU A 62 -21.46 -5.13 8.09
CA LEU A 62 -20.32 -6.04 8.15
C LEU A 62 -19.61 -5.89 9.50
N PRO A 63 -19.44 -6.97 10.29
CA PRO A 63 -18.77 -6.87 11.57
C PRO A 63 -17.30 -6.45 11.41
N SER A 64 -16.79 -5.69 12.38
CA SER A 64 -15.44 -5.12 12.38
C SER A 64 -14.32 -6.13 12.11
N TYR A 65 -14.39 -7.34 12.70
CA TYR A 65 -13.40 -8.39 12.44
C TYR A 65 -13.42 -8.89 10.99
N ALA A 66 -14.61 -9.00 10.39
CA ALA A 66 -14.76 -9.42 8.99
C ALA A 66 -14.24 -8.33 8.05
N SER A 67 -14.45 -7.05 8.40
CA SER A 67 -13.88 -5.91 7.69
C SER A 67 -12.35 -5.99 7.68
N CYS A 68 -11.71 -6.27 8.82
CA CYS A 68 -10.26 -6.46 8.88
C CYS A 68 -9.77 -7.61 8.00
N ILE A 69 -10.44 -8.77 8.05
CA ILE A 69 -10.06 -9.94 7.25
C ILE A 69 -10.15 -9.61 5.75
N LEU A 70 -11.22 -8.94 5.30
CA LEU A 70 -11.36 -8.55 3.90
C LEU A 70 -10.27 -7.56 3.46
N VAL A 71 -9.95 -6.57 4.29
CA VAL A 71 -8.87 -5.61 4.01
C VAL A 71 -7.54 -6.34 3.85
N VAL A 72 -7.21 -7.27 4.77
CA VAL A 72 -5.97 -8.08 4.67
C VAL A 72 -5.94 -8.85 3.35
N MET A 73 -7.04 -9.49 2.95
CA MET A 73 -7.11 -10.27 1.71
C MET A 73 -6.96 -9.39 0.46
N ILE A 74 -7.64 -8.24 0.42
CA ILE A 74 -7.57 -7.28 -0.69
C ILE A 74 -6.14 -6.74 -0.83
N ASP A 75 -5.57 -6.26 0.27
CA ASP A 75 -4.24 -5.65 0.29
C ASP A 75 -3.15 -6.66 -0.03
N LEU A 76 -3.29 -7.92 0.43
CA LEU A 76 -2.35 -8.99 0.11
C LEU A 76 -2.41 -9.38 -1.37
N ALA A 77 -3.60 -9.47 -1.96
CA ALA A 77 -3.77 -9.75 -3.38
C ALA A 77 -3.18 -8.63 -4.25
N LEU A 78 -3.33 -7.38 -3.83
CA LEU A 78 -2.72 -6.23 -4.51
C LEU A 78 -1.22 -6.20 -4.33
N ALA A 79 -0.70 -6.50 -3.14
CA ALA A 79 0.74 -6.61 -2.91
C ALA A 79 1.37 -7.70 -3.80
N PHE A 80 0.72 -8.87 -3.92
CA PHE A 80 1.13 -9.94 -4.83
C PHE A 80 1.16 -9.46 -6.28
N THR A 81 0.08 -8.82 -6.74
CA THR A 81 -0.04 -8.35 -8.11
C THR A 81 1.01 -7.28 -8.41
N ALA A 82 1.19 -6.31 -7.51
CA ALA A 82 2.17 -5.25 -7.63
C ALA A 82 3.60 -5.79 -7.65
N LEU A 83 3.96 -6.72 -6.76
CA LEU A 83 5.29 -7.35 -6.75
C LEU A 83 5.57 -8.09 -8.07
N ASN A 84 4.60 -8.83 -8.59
CA ASN A 84 4.76 -9.52 -9.88
C ASN A 84 4.92 -8.54 -11.05
N ILE A 85 4.14 -7.47 -11.08
CA ILE A 85 4.25 -6.42 -12.09
C ILE A 85 5.62 -5.75 -12.02
N LEU A 86 6.09 -5.36 -10.83
CA LEU A 86 7.41 -4.75 -10.63
C LEU A 86 8.55 -5.66 -11.07
N ARG A 87 8.47 -6.97 -10.80
CA ARG A 87 9.48 -7.95 -11.23
C ARG A 87 9.52 -8.09 -12.74
N ARG A 88 8.37 -8.28 -13.39
CA ARG A 88 8.27 -8.37 -14.86
C ARG A 88 8.73 -7.09 -15.56
N LEU A 89 8.41 -5.92 -14.99
CA LEU A 89 8.91 -4.63 -15.47
C LEU A 89 10.44 -4.51 -15.32
N GLY A 90 11.01 -5.09 -14.25
CA GLY A 90 12.44 -5.16 -14.03
C GLY A 90 13.18 -6.02 -15.07
N GLU A 91 12.53 -7.04 -15.61
CA GLU A 91 13.08 -7.91 -16.66
C GLU A 91 13.02 -7.28 -18.07
N HIS A 92 12.21 -6.23 -18.26
CA HIS A 92 12.11 -5.53 -19.55
C HIS A 92 13.23 -4.51 -19.74
N GLY A 93 14.11 -4.71 -20.73
CA GLY A 93 15.41 -4.02 -20.86
C GLY A 93 15.44 -2.50 -20.68
N ARG A 94 14.43 -1.76 -21.15
CA ARG A 94 14.36 -0.28 -21.00
C ARG A 94 13.97 0.17 -19.58
N MET A 95 13.06 -0.55 -18.92
CA MET A 95 12.61 -0.25 -17.55
C MET A 95 13.50 -0.89 -16.49
N GLY A 96 14.05 -2.07 -16.77
CA GLY A 96 15.08 -2.73 -15.97
C GLY A 96 16.34 -1.88 -15.79
N SER A 97 16.76 -1.15 -16.82
CA SER A 97 17.91 -0.22 -16.74
C SER A 97 17.64 1.00 -15.84
N TYR A 98 16.38 1.45 -15.76
CA TYR A 98 15.97 2.55 -14.87
C TYR A 98 15.82 2.08 -13.43
N LEU A 99 15.11 0.96 -13.23
CA LEU A 99 14.93 0.33 -11.93
C LEU A 99 16.25 -0.15 -11.35
N GLY A 100 17.17 -0.66 -12.18
CA GLY A 100 18.53 -1.04 -11.79
C GLY A 100 19.36 0.15 -11.30
N ARG A 101 19.23 1.33 -11.95
CA ARG A 101 19.89 2.58 -11.49
C ARG A 101 19.30 3.13 -10.20
N LEU A 102 17.97 3.01 -10.00
CA LEU A 102 17.36 3.30 -8.71
C LEU A 102 17.88 2.32 -7.65
N ARG A 103 17.83 1.02 -7.95
CA ARG A 103 18.31 -0.04 -7.07
C ARG A 103 19.76 0.20 -6.67
N SER A 104 20.66 0.54 -7.60
CA SER A 104 22.07 0.83 -7.28
C SER A 104 22.30 2.08 -6.43
N ARG A 105 21.36 3.03 -6.38
CA ARG A 105 21.39 4.18 -5.45
C ARG A 105 20.92 3.85 -4.03
N TYR A 106 20.02 2.87 -3.88
CA TYR A 106 19.50 2.43 -2.57
C TYR A 106 20.24 1.18 -2.04
N ILE A 107 20.91 0.42 -2.90
CA ILE A 107 21.80 -0.72 -2.58
C ILE A 107 22.99 -0.37 -1.67
N PRO A 108 23.59 0.85 -1.64
CA PRO A 108 24.67 1.14 -0.70
C PRO A 108 24.21 1.06 0.77
N LEU A 109 22.89 1.14 1.04
CA LEU A 109 22.32 0.82 2.36
C LEU A 109 22.14 -0.69 2.58
N ALA A 110 22.07 -1.50 1.51
CA ALA A 110 21.82 -2.93 1.55
C ALA A 110 23.09 -3.82 1.42
N HIS A 111 24.20 -3.29 0.90
CA HIS A 111 25.48 -4.01 0.74
C HIS A 111 26.45 -3.88 1.94
N GLY A 112 26.06 -3.16 3.00
CA GLY A 112 26.85 -3.14 4.25
C GLY A 112 26.69 -4.40 5.11
N GLY A 113 25.82 -5.34 4.73
CA GLY A 113 25.47 -6.50 5.54
C GLY A 113 25.44 -7.78 4.72
N ASP A 114 26.59 -8.18 4.19
CA ASP A 114 26.76 -9.51 3.62
C ASP A 114 26.48 -10.55 4.73
N SER A 115 25.57 -11.50 4.46
CA SER A 115 25.36 -12.76 5.20
C SER A 115 24.91 -12.79 6.68
N SER A 116 24.79 -11.69 7.42
CA SER A 116 24.41 -11.79 8.85
C SER A 116 22.89 -11.98 9.06
N ARG A 117 22.48 -12.93 9.90
CA ARG A 117 21.06 -13.11 10.32
C ARG A 117 20.44 -11.81 10.83
N LEU A 118 21.24 -10.91 11.40
CA LEU A 118 20.81 -9.58 11.86
C LEU A 118 20.25 -8.72 10.73
N TRP A 119 20.84 -8.76 9.52
CA TRP A 119 20.35 -7.98 8.39
C TRP A 119 18.99 -8.48 7.89
N ARG A 120 18.80 -9.82 7.84
CA ARG A 120 17.51 -10.43 7.50
C ARG A 120 16.43 -10.13 8.54
N LEU A 121 16.78 -10.14 9.83
CA LEU A 121 15.88 -9.75 10.92
C LEU A 121 15.51 -8.26 10.87
N GLY A 122 16.49 -7.38 10.60
CA GLY A 122 16.27 -5.94 10.47
C GLY A 122 15.37 -5.58 9.30
N SER A 123 15.65 -6.13 8.11
CA SER A 123 14.81 -5.91 6.92
C SER A 123 13.40 -6.49 7.09
N ALA A 124 13.26 -7.66 7.70
CA ALA A 124 11.97 -8.24 8.05
C ALA A 124 11.17 -7.34 9.00
N GLY A 125 11.80 -6.85 10.07
CA GLY A 125 11.16 -5.93 11.02
C GLY A 125 10.73 -4.63 10.35
N VAL A 126 11.56 -4.05 9.48
CA VAL A 126 11.22 -2.84 8.73
C VAL A 126 10.02 -3.05 7.81
N ILE A 127 9.94 -4.19 7.11
CA ILE A 127 8.80 -4.50 6.23
C ILE A 127 7.52 -4.66 7.03
N VAL A 128 7.57 -5.43 8.12
CA VAL A 128 6.40 -5.65 8.99
C VAL A 128 5.93 -4.32 9.57
N ALA A 129 6.84 -3.51 10.11
CA ALA A 129 6.49 -2.21 10.68
C ALA A 129 5.98 -1.23 9.61
N ALA A 130 6.63 -1.17 8.44
CA ALA A 130 6.15 -0.35 7.32
C ALA A 130 4.74 -0.77 6.88
N THR A 131 4.45 -2.07 6.89
CA THR A 131 3.13 -2.59 6.54
C THR A 131 2.06 -2.18 7.57
N ILE A 132 2.39 -2.23 8.86
CA ILE A 132 1.48 -1.86 9.95
C ILE A 132 1.10 -0.37 9.87
N PHE A 133 2.07 0.52 9.61
CA PHE A 133 1.85 1.96 9.71
C PHE A 133 1.50 2.67 8.40
N ILE A 134 2.04 2.20 7.27
CA ILE A 134 1.94 2.90 5.98
C ILE A 134 1.04 2.12 5.00
N GLY A 135 0.73 0.86 5.31
CA GLY A 135 -0.10 -0.01 4.48
C GLY A 135 0.73 -0.84 3.49
N TRP A 136 0.06 -1.43 2.51
CA TRP A 136 0.64 -2.47 1.64
C TRP A 136 1.62 -1.97 0.57
N TRP A 137 1.46 -0.73 0.08
CA TRP A 137 2.19 -0.24 -1.11
C TRP A 137 3.68 0.04 -0.85
N LEU A 138 4.04 0.60 0.31
CA LEU A 138 5.43 0.90 0.66
C LEU A 138 6.27 -0.38 0.90
N PRO A 139 5.79 -1.39 1.66
CA PRO A 139 6.42 -2.69 1.79
C PRO A 139 6.72 -3.38 0.47
N VAL A 140 5.84 -3.25 -0.53
CA VAL A 140 6.06 -3.79 -1.89
C VAL A 140 7.32 -3.18 -2.52
N ILE A 141 7.45 -1.85 -2.44
CA ILE A 141 8.59 -1.11 -2.99
C ILE A 141 9.88 -1.49 -2.25
N ILE A 142 9.83 -1.53 -0.91
CA ILE A 142 10.98 -1.90 -0.06
C ILE A 142 11.43 -3.34 -0.38
N SER A 143 10.48 -4.27 -0.47
CA SER A 143 10.77 -5.69 -0.77
C SER A 143 11.39 -5.86 -2.16
N TYR A 144 10.94 -5.07 -3.13
CA TYR A 144 11.52 -5.04 -4.47
C TYR A 144 12.98 -4.55 -4.46
N PHE A 145 13.27 -3.44 -3.76
CA PHE A 145 14.63 -2.89 -3.68
C PHE A 145 15.59 -3.79 -2.89
N LEU A 146 15.11 -4.42 -1.83
CA LEU A 146 15.86 -5.40 -1.03
C LEU A 146 16.01 -6.76 -1.73
N ASN A 147 15.41 -6.93 -2.92
CA ASN A 147 15.50 -8.14 -3.72
C ASN A 147 15.11 -9.40 -2.95
N LEU A 148 14.08 -9.28 -2.11
CA LEU A 148 13.57 -10.41 -1.36
C LEU A 148 12.90 -11.43 -2.28
N GLU A 149 12.93 -12.69 -1.92
CA GLU A 149 12.13 -13.71 -2.59
C GLU A 149 10.64 -13.38 -2.48
N LEU A 150 9.84 -13.74 -3.50
CA LEU A 150 8.42 -13.37 -3.55
C LEU A 150 7.68 -13.90 -2.33
N LYS A 151 7.99 -15.16 -1.99
CA LYS A 151 7.40 -15.87 -0.85
C LYS A 151 7.72 -15.18 0.48
N ASP A 152 8.96 -14.74 0.66
CA ASP A 152 9.39 -14.08 1.90
C ASP A 152 8.79 -12.68 2.02
N ALA A 153 8.80 -11.89 0.93
CA ALA A 153 8.15 -10.58 0.88
C ALA A 153 6.66 -10.66 1.23
N LEU A 154 5.93 -11.62 0.63
CA LEU A 154 4.51 -11.81 0.90
C LEU A 154 4.24 -12.26 2.32
N ARG A 155 5.06 -13.15 2.89
CA ARG A 155 4.93 -13.57 4.29
C ARG A 155 5.07 -12.40 5.26
N LEU A 156 6.06 -11.54 5.03
CA LEU A 156 6.29 -10.36 5.86
C LEU A 156 5.17 -9.33 5.73
N ILE A 157 4.67 -9.10 4.51
CA ILE A 157 3.52 -8.23 4.25
C ILE A 157 2.26 -8.82 4.89
N ALA A 158 1.99 -10.12 4.72
CA ALA A 158 0.84 -10.78 5.33
C ALA A 158 0.89 -10.68 6.86
N LEU A 159 2.06 -10.90 7.46
CA LEU A 159 2.25 -10.79 8.90
C LEU A 159 2.03 -9.35 9.38
N GLY A 160 2.57 -8.36 8.66
CA GLY A 160 2.35 -6.94 8.96
C GLY A 160 0.88 -6.51 8.81
N LEU A 161 0.18 -6.97 7.76
CA LEU A 161 -1.25 -6.71 7.56
C LEU A 161 -2.09 -7.38 8.65
N ALA A 162 -1.77 -8.62 9.04
CA ALA A 162 -2.48 -9.31 10.11
C ALA A 162 -2.31 -8.61 11.46
N LEU A 163 -1.08 -8.26 11.83
CA LEU A 163 -0.80 -7.51 13.06
C LEU A 163 -1.45 -6.11 13.03
N GLY A 164 -1.37 -5.41 11.90
CA GLY A 164 -2.02 -4.12 11.71
C GLY A 164 -3.54 -4.20 11.81
N GLY A 165 -4.16 -5.25 11.25
CA GLY A 165 -5.59 -5.51 11.34
C GLY A 165 -6.06 -5.84 12.77
N VAL A 166 -5.29 -6.64 13.51
CA VAL A 166 -5.57 -6.94 14.93
C VAL A 166 -5.43 -5.68 15.78
N LEU A 167 -4.37 -4.89 15.58
CA LEU A 167 -4.16 -3.62 16.27
C LEU A 167 -5.32 -2.66 15.99
N ALA A 168 -5.68 -2.48 14.71
CA ALA A 168 -6.77 -1.62 14.29
C ALA A 168 -8.12 -2.08 14.89
N TRP A 169 -8.38 -3.38 14.88
CA TRP A 169 -9.58 -3.95 15.48
C TRP A 169 -9.64 -3.70 16.99
N GLY A 170 -8.53 -3.91 17.71
CA GLY A 170 -8.45 -3.67 19.16
C GLY A 170 -8.66 -2.20 19.51
N ILE A 171 -8.06 -1.28 18.75
CA ILE A 171 -8.29 0.16 18.91
C ILE A 171 -9.77 0.48 18.66
N TYR A 172 -10.34 0.02 17.54
CA TYR A 172 -11.74 0.25 17.23
C TYR A 172 -12.69 -0.27 18.31
N ALA A 173 -12.51 -1.51 18.77
CA ALA A 173 -13.34 -2.12 19.80
C ALA A 173 -13.25 -1.34 21.12
N GLY A 174 -12.05 -0.88 21.51
CA GLY A 174 -11.87 -0.05 22.70
C GLY A 174 -12.56 1.33 22.57
N LEU A 175 -12.43 1.98 21.43
CA LEU A 175 -13.08 3.28 21.22
C LEU A 175 -14.60 3.18 21.07
N ALA A 176 -15.11 2.11 20.45
CA ALA A 176 -16.55 1.93 20.23
C ALA A 176 -17.35 1.85 21.53
N ILE A 177 -16.71 1.43 22.63
CA ILE A 177 -17.30 1.41 23.98
C ILE A 177 -17.39 2.83 24.56
N ALA A 178 -16.42 3.69 24.26
CA ALA A 178 -16.31 5.03 24.85
C ALA A 178 -16.99 6.13 24.02
N VAL A 179 -17.13 5.95 22.71
CA VAL A 179 -17.58 6.99 21.78
C VAL A 179 -18.75 6.50 20.94
N SER A 180 -19.95 6.98 21.27
CA SER A 180 -21.19 6.60 20.57
C SER A 180 -21.38 7.29 19.21
N SER A 181 -20.65 8.39 18.95
CA SER A 181 -20.82 9.14 17.70
C SER A 181 -19.81 8.68 16.63
N PRO A 182 -20.26 8.29 15.42
CA PRO A 182 -19.41 7.66 14.41
C PRO A 182 -18.34 8.58 13.84
N ILE A 183 -18.57 9.90 13.85
CA ILE A 183 -17.60 10.90 13.36
C ILE A 183 -16.46 11.08 14.36
N LEU A 184 -16.76 11.21 15.65
CA LEU A 184 -15.72 11.27 16.68
C LEU A 184 -14.97 9.95 16.77
N LEU A 185 -15.65 8.81 16.58
CA LEU A 185 -15.01 7.51 16.52
C LEU A 185 -13.96 7.47 15.41
N ALA A 186 -14.31 7.94 14.21
CA ALA A 186 -13.38 8.03 13.09
C ALA A 186 -12.22 8.98 13.34
N ALA A 187 -12.50 10.18 13.85
CA ALA A 187 -11.49 11.19 14.12
C ALA A 187 -10.50 10.73 15.21
N ALA A 188 -11.00 10.15 16.30
CA ALA A 188 -10.18 9.64 17.39
C ALA A 188 -9.36 8.43 16.96
N PHE A 189 -9.94 7.54 16.15
CA PHE A 189 -9.21 6.38 15.62
C PHE A 189 -8.05 6.81 14.70
N LEU A 190 -8.30 7.75 13.78
CA LEU A 190 -7.24 8.31 12.93
C LEU A 190 -6.18 9.07 13.75
N ALA A 191 -6.60 9.86 14.74
CA ALA A 191 -5.67 10.59 15.61
C ALA A 191 -4.74 9.65 16.39
N ILE A 192 -5.27 8.56 16.95
CA ILE A 192 -4.48 7.56 17.66
C ILE A 192 -3.45 6.91 16.72
N LEU A 193 -3.85 6.55 15.50
CA LEU A 193 -2.92 5.99 14.52
C LEU A 193 -1.84 6.99 14.09
N MET A 194 -2.17 8.27 13.93
CA MET A 194 -1.18 9.32 13.64
C MET A 194 -0.19 9.49 14.79
N ILE A 195 -0.66 9.47 16.03
CA ILE A 195 0.21 9.54 17.23
C ILE A 195 1.14 8.32 17.28
N LEU A 196 0.60 7.11 17.10
CA LEU A 196 1.38 5.87 17.01
C LEU A 196 2.45 5.94 15.92
N ALA A 197 2.10 6.43 14.72
CA ALA A 197 3.05 6.62 13.63
C ALA A 197 4.14 7.64 13.97
N GLN A 198 3.80 8.74 14.66
CA GLN A 198 4.79 9.72 15.12
C GLN A 198 5.74 9.14 16.18
N ILE A 199 5.21 8.41 17.16
CA ILE A 199 6.02 7.74 18.18
C ILE A 199 6.99 6.77 17.50
N PHE A 200 6.50 5.97 16.55
CA PHE A 200 7.33 5.06 15.78
C PHE A 200 8.44 5.78 15.01
N LYS A 201 8.13 6.92 14.37
CA LYS A 201 9.11 7.77 13.68
C LYS A 201 10.20 8.28 14.64
N VAL A 202 9.83 8.70 15.85
CA VAL A 202 10.76 9.16 16.88
C VAL A 202 11.64 8.01 17.37
N MET A 203 11.05 6.85 17.66
CA MET A 203 11.77 5.66 18.11
C MET A 203 12.78 5.14 17.09
N MET A 204 12.47 5.21 15.80
CA MET A 204 13.40 4.81 14.73
C MET A 204 14.56 5.80 14.51
N GLY A 205 14.64 6.90 15.27
CA GLY A 205 15.78 7.80 15.21
C GLY A 205 16.00 8.43 13.83
N VAL A 206 14.93 8.57 13.02
CA VAL A 206 14.98 9.24 11.70
C VAL A 206 15.15 10.75 11.94
N LYS A 207 16.34 11.15 12.40
CA LYS A 207 16.81 12.52 12.34
C LYS A 207 17.04 12.84 10.87
N GLY A 208 16.01 13.38 10.21
CA GLY A 208 16.20 14.01 8.91
C GLY A 208 17.25 15.09 9.06
N LYS A 209 18.50 14.82 8.66
CA LYS A 209 19.51 15.88 8.57
C LYS A 209 18.98 16.89 7.55
N PRO A 210 18.83 18.18 7.92
CA PRO A 210 18.39 19.19 6.97
C PRO A 210 19.34 19.21 5.77
N TYR A 211 18.76 19.20 4.56
CA TYR A 211 19.44 19.14 3.26
C TYR A 211 20.53 20.23 3.05
N LYS A 212 20.56 21.26 3.91
CA LYS A 212 21.47 22.42 3.79
C LYS A 212 22.95 22.14 4.07
N GLU A 213 23.33 21.00 4.67
CA GLU A 213 24.75 20.75 5.02
C GLU A 213 25.53 19.89 4.01
N ARG A 214 24.89 19.32 2.98
CA ARG A 214 25.56 18.41 2.04
C ARG A 214 26.18 19.10 0.82
N ILE A 215 26.07 20.42 0.71
CA ILE A 215 26.59 21.23 -0.42
C ILE A 215 27.89 21.99 -0.03
N ARG A 216 28.43 21.77 1.18
CA ARG A 216 29.66 22.43 1.67
C ARG A 216 30.84 21.49 1.96
N ARG A 217 30.83 20.26 1.46
CA ARG A 217 32.02 19.39 1.48
C ARG A 217 32.32 18.89 0.09
#